data_AF-A0A7J4G3Z3-F1
#
_entry.id   AF-A0A7J4G3Z3-F1
#
_cell.length_a   1.000
_cell.length_b   1.000
_cell.length_c   1.000
_cell.angle_alpha   90.00
_cell.angle_beta   90.00
_cell.angle_gamma   90.00
#
_symmetry.space_group_name_H-M   'P 1'
#
loop_
_entity.id
_entity.type
_entity.pdbx_description
1 polymer ?
#
loop_
_entity_poly.entity_id
_entity_poly.type
_entity_poly.pdbx_seq_one_letter_code
_entity_poly.pdbx_strand_id
1 'polypeptide(L)'
;LADACTSLTEKALNGIEANKKNIKMNLENSLMLVTALNKHIGYDKAAEIALKAWREDKMLKEAALELGYLNEKQFAEWVRPEEMTSPEEL
;
A
#
# COMPACT_ATOMS: atom_id res chain seq x y z
N LEU A 1 -9.23 -26.21 -25.04
CA LEU A 1 -8.41 -25.60 -23.98
C LEU A 1 -7.08 -25.11 -24.53
N ALA A 2 -6.28 -25.99 -25.15
CA ALA A 2 -5.00 -25.61 -25.77
C ALA A 2 -5.13 -24.39 -26.71
N ASP A 3 -6.04 -24.44 -27.70
CA ASP A 3 -6.21 -23.34 -28.65
C ASP A 3 -6.68 -22.03 -27.99
N ALA A 4 -7.50 -22.14 -26.95
CA ALA A 4 -7.96 -20.98 -26.19
C ALA A 4 -6.80 -20.32 -25.40
N CYS A 5 -5.92 -21.12 -24.80
CA CYS A 5 -4.72 -20.63 -24.13
C CYS A 5 -3.74 -19.98 -25.12
N THR A 6 -3.53 -20.58 -26.29
CA THR A 6 -2.69 -19.99 -27.35
C THR A 6 -3.25 -18.65 -27.80
N SER A 7 -4.55 -18.60 -28.10
CA SER A 7 -5.19 -17.35 -28.52
C SER A 7 -5.15 -16.27 -27.44
N LEU A 8 -5.32 -16.61 -26.16
CA LEU A 8 -5.23 -15.65 -25.07
C LEU A 8 -3.81 -15.06 -24.95
N THR A 9 -2.79 -15.91 -25.03
CA THR A 9 -1.39 -15.47 -24.98
C THR A 9 -1.07 -14.53 -26.14
N GLU A 10 -1.39 -14.93 -27.36
CA GLU A 10 -1.04 -14.15 -28.56
C GLU A 10 -1.83 -12.84 -28.69
N LYS A 11 -3.11 -12.83 -28.29
CA LYS A 11 -4.01 -11.70 -28.54
C LYS A 11 -4.20 -10.75 -27.36
N ALA A 12 -3.86 -11.17 -26.14
CA ALA A 12 -4.12 -10.36 -24.94
C ALA A 12 -2.93 -10.26 -23.98
N LEU A 13 -2.17 -11.33 -23.75
CA LEU A 13 -1.06 -11.30 -22.79
C LEU A 13 0.21 -10.71 -23.40
N ASN A 14 0.52 -11.06 -24.65
CA ASN A 14 1.65 -10.50 -25.37
C ASN A 14 1.42 -9.01 -25.62
N GLY A 15 2.23 -8.17 -24.99
CA GLY A 15 2.09 -6.71 -25.05
C GLY A 15 1.27 -6.09 -23.91
N ILE A 16 0.91 -6.85 -22.87
CA ILE A 16 0.33 -6.26 -21.66
C ILE A 16 1.35 -5.32 -21.00
N GLU A 17 0.94 -4.08 -20.75
CA GLU A 17 1.77 -3.08 -20.10
C GLU A 17 1.11 -2.57 -18.81
N ALA A 18 1.94 -2.35 -17.80
CA ALA A 18 1.49 -1.79 -16.54
C ALA A 18 1.23 -0.28 -16.69
N ASN A 19 0.02 0.17 -16.33
CA ASN A 19 -0.26 1.59 -16.13
C ASN A 19 0.39 2.06 -14.80
N LYS A 20 1.69 2.35 -14.86
CA LYS A 20 2.50 2.72 -13.70
C LYS A 20 1.96 3.96 -12.97
N LYS A 21 1.35 4.90 -13.69
CA LYS A 21 0.75 6.11 -13.11
C LYS A 21 -0.40 5.76 -12.18
N ASN A 22 -1.35 4.94 -12.66
CA ASN A 22 -2.50 4.54 -11.85
C ASN A 22 -2.09 3.64 -10.69
N ILE A 23 -1.13 2.73 -10.91
CA ILE A 23 -0.59 1.87 -9.85
C ILE A 23 0.01 2.72 -8.74
N LYS A 24 0.84 3.71 -9.09
CA LYS A 24 1.47 4.61 -8.11
C LYS A 24 0.42 5.41 -7.33
N MET A 25 -0.58 5.98 -8.02
CA MET A 25 -1.66 6.72 -7.38
C MET A 25 -2.44 5.86 -6.39
N ASN A 26 -2.79 4.62 -6.77
CA ASN A 26 -3.49 3.70 -5.87
C ASN A 26 -2.63 3.33 -4.66
N LEU A 27 -1.32 3.16 -4.85
CA LEU A 27 -0.41 2.83 -3.79
C LEU A 27 -0.27 3.99 -2.79
N GLU A 28 -0.06 5.21 -3.27
CA GLU A 28 0.08 6.41 -2.44
C GLU A 28 -1.19 6.70 -1.63
N ASN A 29 -2.36 6.42 -2.19
CA ASN A 29 -3.66 6.64 -1.54
C ASN A 29 -4.15 5.44 -0.70
N SER A 30 -3.38 4.34 -0.64
CA SER A 30 -3.84 3.12 0.04
C SER A 30 -3.76 3.26 1.56
N LEU A 31 -4.91 3.09 2.21
CA LEU A 31 -5.00 3.02 3.68
C LEU A 31 -4.45 1.71 4.25
N MET A 32 -4.25 0.68 3.42
CA MET A 32 -3.79 -0.64 3.90
C MET A 32 -2.29 -0.67 4.22
N LEU A 33 -1.54 0.34 3.79
CA LEU A 33 -0.15 0.55 4.20
C LEU A 33 0.01 0.76 5.71
N VAL A 34 -1.09 1.06 6.41
CA VAL A 34 -1.15 1.19 7.86
C VAL A 34 -0.70 -0.07 8.61
N THR A 35 -0.79 -1.24 7.99
CA THR A 35 -0.38 -2.51 8.60
C THR A 35 1.12 -2.56 8.90
N ALA A 36 1.94 -1.82 8.15
CA ALA A 36 3.37 -1.65 8.45
C ALA A 36 3.59 -0.98 9.81
N LEU A 37 2.67 -0.12 10.25
CA LEU A 37 2.78 0.60 11.51
C LEU A 37 2.55 -0.30 12.74
N ASN A 38 1.91 -1.46 12.57
CA ASN A 38 1.55 -2.34 13.69
C ASN A 38 2.75 -2.75 14.55
N LYS A 39 3.91 -3.02 13.93
CA LYS A 39 5.13 -3.42 14.64
C LYS A 39 5.77 -2.29 15.45
N HIS A 40 5.44 -1.04 15.15
CA HIS A 40 6.07 0.13 15.74
C HIS A 40 5.18 0.82 16.78
N ILE A 41 3.88 0.93 16.50
CA ILE A 41 2.93 1.67 17.35
C ILE A 41 1.79 0.81 17.89
N GLY A 42 1.73 -0.47 17.51
CA GLY A 42 0.66 -1.40 17.88
C GLY A 42 -0.59 -1.26 17.00
N TYR A 43 -1.44 -2.30 17.05
CA TYR A 43 -2.64 -2.39 16.22
C TYR A 43 -3.64 -1.26 16.48
N ASP A 44 -3.93 -0.94 17.75
CA ASP A 44 -4.97 0.04 18.09
C ASP A 44 -4.67 1.44 17.52
N LYS A 45 -3.43 1.91 17.67
CA LYS A 45 -2.99 3.20 17.12
C LYS A 45 -2.97 3.21 15.60
N ALA A 46 -2.55 2.10 14.98
CA ALA A 46 -2.58 1.95 13.53
C ALA A 46 -4.03 1.98 13.00
N ALA A 47 -4.95 1.26 13.64
CA ALA A 47 -6.37 1.27 13.28
C ALA A 47 -7.00 2.67 13.41
N GLU A 48 -6.63 3.42 14.46
CA GLU A 48 -7.08 4.80 14.64
C GLU A 48 -6.60 5.72 13.51
N ILE A 49 -5.35 5.61 13.08
CA ILE A 49 -4.81 6.35 11.92
C ILE A 49 -5.63 6.05 10.66
N ALA A 50 -5.88 4.78 10.35
CA ALA A 50 -6.63 4.40 9.16
C ALA A 50 -8.08 4.89 9.20
N LEU A 51 -8.74 4.81 10.36
CA LEU A 51 -10.11 5.30 10.55
C LEU A 51 -10.18 6.82 10.40
N LYS A 52 -9.21 7.56 10.96
CA LYS A 52 -9.14 9.01 10.81
C LYS A 52 -8.92 9.40 9.35
N ALA A 53 -7.95 8.78 8.67
CA ALA A 53 -7.67 9.02 7.27
C ALA A 53 -8.90 8.79 6.38
N TRP A 54 -9.63 7.70 6.61
CA TRP A 54 -10.86 7.40 5.89
C TRP A 54 -12.00 8.39 6.18
N ARG A 55 -12.23 8.74 7.45
CA ARG A 55 -13.32 9.64 7.84
C ARG A 55 -13.11 11.08 7.38
N GLU A 56 -11.85 11.50 7.30
CA GLU A 56 -11.48 12.88 6.99
C GLU A 56 -11.01 13.08 5.54
N ASP A 57 -11.07 12.02 4.71
CA ASP A 57 -10.59 12.01 3.33
C ASP A 57 -9.13 12.51 3.21
N LYS A 58 -8.27 11.96 4.07
CA LYS A 58 -6.84 12.32 4.20
C LYS A 58 -5.92 11.20 3.79
N MET A 59 -4.69 11.57 3.45
CA MET A 59 -3.62 10.61 3.28
C MET A 59 -3.28 9.95 4.61
N LEU A 60 -2.86 8.68 4.56
CA LEU A 60 -2.47 7.93 5.75
C LEU A 60 -1.37 8.65 6.56
N LYS A 61 -0.38 9.23 5.85
CA LYS A 61 0.71 10.01 6.43
C LYS A 61 0.19 11.23 7.19
N GLU A 62 -0.74 11.98 6.61
CA GLU A 62 -1.30 13.19 7.23
C GLU A 62 -2.02 12.85 8.53
N ALA A 63 -2.89 11.83 8.51
CA ALA A 63 -3.59 11.37 9.71
C ALA A 63 -2.62 10.90 10.80
N ALA A 64 -1.55 10.19 10.42
CA ALA A 64 -0.53 9.71 11.36
C ALA A 64 0.24 10.84 12.05
N LEU A 65 0.59 11.89 11.29
CA LEU A 65 1.28 13.08 11.80
C LEU A 65 0.35 13.93 12.68
N GLU A 66 -0.92 14.09 12.30
CA GLU A 66 -1.91 14.82 13.09
C GLU A 66 -2.21 14.18 14.44
N LEU A 67 -2.28 12.84 14.49
CA LEU A 67 -2.46 12.10 15.74
C LEU A 67 -1.19 12.09 16.61
N GLY A 68 -0.04 12.48 16.05
CA GLY A 68 1.23 12.58 16.77
C GLY A 68 1.82 11.24 17.20
N TYR A 69 1.38 10.12 16.60
CA TYR A 69 1.89 8.78 16.94
C TYR A 69 3.28 8.51 16.37
N LEU A 70 3.66 9.25 15.34
CA LEU A 70 4.95 9.16 14.67
C LEU A 70 5.23 10.47 13.94
N ASN A 71 6.50 10.71 13.62
CA ASN A 71 6.94 11.84 12.81
C ASN A 71 7.17 11.46 11.34
N GLU A 72 7.45 12.45 10.50
CA GLU A 72 7.61 12.25 9.05
C GLU A 72 8.75 11.29 8.70
N LYS A 73 9.87 11.32 9.44
CA LYS A 73 10.99 10.40 9.22
C LYS A 73 10.60 8.97 9.54
N GLN A 74 9.91 8.76 10.66
CA GLN A 74 9.41 7.44 11.07
C GLN A 74 8.41 6.89 10.05
N PHE A 75 7.50 7.73 9.52
CA PHE A 75 6.58 7.27 8.47
C PHE A 75 7.34 6.78 7.23
N ALA A 76 8.32 7.56 6.77
CA ALA A 76 9.12 7.22 5.59
C ALA A 76 9.99 5.97 5.79
N GLU A 77 10.46 5.73 7.02
CA GLU A 77 11.27 4.57 7.37
C GLU A 77 10.42 3.30 7.52
N TRP A 78 9.24 3.41 8.13
CA TRP A 78 8.41 2.25 8.48
C TRP A 78 7.43 1.85 7.38
N VAL A 79 6.95 2.81 6.58
CA VAL A 79 5.96 2.53 5.52
C VAL A 79 6.70 2.40 4.19
N ARG A 80 7.20 1.19 3.93
CA ARG A 80 7.96 0.84 2.71
C ARG A 80 7.25 -0.23 1.91
N PRO A 81 6.39 0.13 0.94
CA PRO A 81 5.61 -0.84 0.17
C PRO A 81 6.42 -1.93 -0.52
N GLU A 82 7.65 -1.61 -0.95
CA GLU A 82 8.58 -2.55 -1.56
C GLU A 82 9.00 -3.69 -0.62
N GLU A 83 8.96 -3.46 0.70
CA GLU A 83 9.28 -4.47 1.73
C GLU A 83 8.03 -5.20 2.25
N MET A 84 6.83 -4.82 1.78
CA MET A 84 5.56 -5.43 2.19
C MET A 84 5.09 -6.55 1.25
N THR A 85 5.94 -7.00 0.33
CA THR A 85 5.59 -7.99 -0.71
C THR A 85 6.05 -9.42 -0.38
N SER A 86 6.79 -9.59 0.72
CA SER A 86 7.26 -10.87 1.23
C SER A 86 7.32 -10.86 2.76
N PRO A 87 7.37 -12.04 3.43
CA PRO A 87 7.78 -12.12 4.82
C PRO A 87 9.20 -11.55 5.02
N GLU A 88 9.50 -11.12 6.24
CA GLU A 88 10.86 -10.78 6.64
C GLU A 88 11.72 -12.04 6.66
N GLU A 89 12.94 -11.97 6.13
CA GLU A 89 13.92 -13.05 6.30
C GLU A 89 14.29 -13.16 7.79
N LEU A 90 14.18 -14.37 8.34
CA LEU A 90 14.48 -14.70 9.73
C LEU A 90 15.99 -14.75 10.01
#